data_AF-A0A1D6FEP0-F1
#
_entry.id   AF-A0A1D6FEP0-F1
#
_cell.length_a   1.000
_cell.length_b   1.000
_cell.length_c   1.000
_cell.angle_alpha   90.00
_cell.angle_beta   90.00
_cell.angle_gamma   90.00
#
_symmetry.space_group_name_H-M   'P 1'
#
loop_
_entity.id
_entity.type
_entity.pdbx_description
1 polymer ?
#
loop_
_entity_poly.entity_id
_entity_poly.type
_entity_poly.pdbx_seq_one_letter_code
_entity_poly.pdbx_strand_id
1 'polypeptide(L)'
;MVSPQIVGEPMEVDRLYDGVNCLISFMNDNGGFSTYELMRSYAWLEHINPSETFGGIMIDYPYVECTSSSIQALALFRKLYPGHRRKEVDNIINKGASFIESTVLGVFVSPTPHGLQ
;
A
#
# COMPACT_ATOMS: atom_id res chain seq x y z
N MET A 1 23.50 -4.62 -12.81
CA MET A 1 22.42 -4.83 -13.80
C MET A 1 22.55 -6.24 -14.32
N VAL A 2 21.44 -6.98 -14.40
CA VAL A 2 21.42 -8.36 -14.94
C VAL A 2 21.53 -8.28 -16.47
N SER A 3 22.21 -9.24 -17.09
CA SER A 3 22.44 -9.25 -18.56
C SER A 3 21.11 -9.34 -19.32
N PRO A 4 20.88 -8.54 -20.39
CA PRO A 4 19.71 -8.67 -21.27
C PRO A 4 19.56 -10.07 -21.88
N GLN A 5 20.66 -10.82 -22.01
CA GLN A 5 20.63 -12.22 -22.47
C GLN A 5 19.88 -13.15 -21.49
N ILE A 6 19.73 -12.74 -20.23
CA ILE A 6 19.05 -13.50 -19.16
C ILE A 6 17.62 -12.98 -18.96
N VAL A 7 17.41 -11.67 -18.99
CA VAL A 7 16.13 -11.04 -18.62
C VAL A 7 15.30 -10.53 -19.80
N GLY A 8 15.85 -10.58 -21.01
CA GLY A 8 15.21 -10.04 -22.21
C GLY A 8 15.29 -8.52 -22.29
N GLU A 9 14.48 -7.96 -23.20
CA GLU A 9 14.39 -6.52 -23.42
C GLU A 9 13.68 -5.80 -22.26
N PRO A 10 14.07 -4.55 -21.95
CA PRO A 10 13.39 -3.74 -20.95
C PRO A 10 11.90 -3.56 -21.27
N MET A 11 11.08 -3.51 -20.22
CA MET A 11 9.67 -3.19 -20.37
C MET A 11 9.49 -1.74 -20.82
N GLU A 12 8.55 -1.51 -21.76
CA GLU A 12 8.14 -0.17 -22.19
C GLU A 12 7.74 0.69 -21.00
N VAL A 13 8.16 1.97 -21.01
CA VAL A 13 7.97 2.86 -19.87
C VAL A 13 6.48 3.09 -19.54
N ASP A 14 5.61 3.11 -20.55
CA ASP A 14 4.17 3.30 -20.34
C ASP A 14 3.56 2.15 -19.53
N ARG A 15 4.08 0.93 -19.66
CA ARG A 15 3.67 -0.22 -18.86
C ARG A 15 4.10 -0.08 -17.39
N LEU A 16 5.25 0.56 -17.14
CA LEU A 16 5.66 0.91 -15.78
C LEU A 16 4.72 1.97 -15.19
N TYR A 17 4.32 2.96 -15.98
CA TYR A 17 3.35 3.97 -15.57
C TYR A 17 2.00 3.35 -15.24
N ASP A 18 1.49 2.41 -16.04
CA ASP A 18 0.26 1.67 -15.73
C ASP A 18 0.36 0.93 -14.41
N GLY A 19 1.48 0.24 -14.16
CA GLY A 19 1.75 -0.47 -12.90
C GLY A 19 1.78 0.49 -11.70
N VAL A 20 2.44 1.64 -11.84
CA VAL A 20 2.45 2.68 -10.81
C VAL A 20 1.07 3.27 -10.58
N ASN A 21 0.28 3.51 -11.62
CA ASN A 21 -1.08 4.02 -11.50
C ASN A 21 -1.98 3.04 -10.73
N CYS A 22 -1.84 1.75 -11.02
CA CYS A 22 -2.53 0.68 -10.29
C CYS A 22 -2.11 0.68 -8.82
N LEU A 23 -0.80 0.70 -8.54
CA LEU A 23 -0.29 0.73 -7.18
C LEU A 23 -0.81 1.96 -6.43
N ILE A 24 -0.73 3.15 -7.01
CA ILE A 24 -1.27 4.39 -6.42
C ILE A 24 -2.76 4.24 -6.04
N SER A 25 -3.56 3.55 -6.86
CA SER A 25 -4.98 3.34 -6.61
C SER A 25 -5.30 2.40 -5.44
N PHE A 26 -4.32 1.65 -4.94
CA PHE A 26 -4.48 0.71 -3.82
C PHE A 26 -4.03 1.25 -2.46
N MET A 27 -3.65 2.52 -2.37
CA MET A 27 -3.39 3.14 -1.07
C MET A 27 -4.72 3.42 -0.35
N ASN A 28 -4.86 2.88 0.86
CA ASN A 28 -5.98 3.19 1.73
C ASN A 28 -5.86 4.60 2.33
N ASP A 29 -6.97 5.14 2.83
CA ASP A 29 -7.02 6.49 3.42
C ASP A 29 -6.07 6.66 4.60
N ASN A 30 -5.82 5.59 5.36
CA ASN A 30 -4.89 5.56 6.48
C ASN A 30 -3.41 5.50 6.06
N GLY A 31 -3.11 5.48 4.75
CA GLY A 31 -1.77 5.42 4.18
C GLY A 31 -1.19 4.01 4.04
N GLY A 32 -1.90 2.97 4.48
CA GLY A 32 -1.46 1.59 4.35
C GLY A 32 -1.89 0.93 3.04
N PHE A 33 -1.14 -0.09 2.63
CA PHE A 33 -1.50 -0.99 1.53
C PHE A 33 -1.95 -2.34 2.08
N SER A 34 -3.06 -2.85 1.58
CA SER A 34 -3.51 -4.22 1.84
C SER A 34 -2.95 -5.18 0.78
N THR A 35 -3.38 -6.45 0.78
CA THR A 35 -2.77 -7.49 -0.03
C THR A 35 -3.23 -7.49 -1.49
N TYR A 36 -4.52 -7.35 -1.75
CA TYR A 36 -5.11 -7.47 -3.09
C TYR A 36 -5.97 -6.27 -3.48
N GLU A 37 -6.69 -5.70 -2.52
CA GLU A 37 -7.62 -4.60 -2.76
C GLU A 37 -7.45 -3.50 -1.72
N LEU A 38 -8.27 -2.46 -1.82
CA LEU A 38 -8.47 -1.56 -0.70
C LEU A 38 -9.20 -2.28 0.44
N MET A 39 -9.01 -1.83 1.67
CA MET A 39 -9.85 -2.18 2.81
C MET A 39 -11.26 -1.62 2.56
N ARG A 40 -12.17 -2.47 2.07
CA ARG A 40 -13.53 -2.09 1.65
C ARG A 40 -14.57 -2.13 2.76
N SER A 41 -14.16 -2.42 3.99
CA SER A 41 -15.06 -2.58 5.13
C SER A 41 -14.33 -2.34 6.43
N TYR A 42 -15.05 -2.42 7.54
CA TYR A 42 -14.56 -2.02 8.86
C TYR A 42 -14.15 -3.22 9.71
N ALA A 43 -13.23 -2.98 10.66
CA ALA A 43 -12.67 -4.02 11.52
C ALA A 43 -13.71 -4.77 12.37
N TRP A 44 -14.89 -4.18 12.63
CA TRP A 44 -15.93 -4.85 13.40
C TRP A 44 -16.52 -6.08 12.70
N LEU A 45 -16.36 -6.22 11.37
CA LEU A 45 -16.75 -7.44 10.67
C LEU A 45 -16.00 -8.68 11.18
N GLU A 46 -14.85 -8.51 11.81
CA GLU A 46 -14.13 -9.62 12.43
C GLU A 46 -14.92 -10.25 13.59
N HIS A 47 -15.84 -9.52 14.23
CA HIS A 47 -16.71 -10.08 15.28
C HIS A 47 -17.71 -11.11 14.77
N ILE A 48 -18.02 -11.09 13.47
CA ILE A 48 -18.91 -12.07 12.85
C ILE A 48 -18.13 -13.15 12.09
N ASN A 49 -16.81 -13.22 12.28
CA ASN A 49 -15.98 -14.26 11.69
C ASN A 49 -16.42 -15.65 12.18
N PRO A 50 -16.92 -16.54 11.31
CA PRO A 50 -17.36 -17.87 11.70
C PRO A 50 -16.19 -18.88 11.79
N SER A 51 -14.98 -18.48 11.38
CA SER A 51 -13.80 -19.33 11.42
C SER A 51 -13.27 -19.45 12.85
N GLU A 52 -13.25 -20.67 13.38
CA GLU A 52 -12.70 -20.93 14.72
C GLU A 52 -11.17 -20.91 14.74
N THR A 53 -10.52 -21.12 13.59
CA THR A 53 -9.07 -21.36 13.50
C THR A 53 -8.27 -20.20 12.91
N PHE A 54 -8.93 -19.24 12.25
CA PHE A 54 -8.25 -18.15 11.53
C PHE A 54 -8.86 -16.80 11.89
N GLY A 55 -8.00 -15.82 12.19
CA GLY A 55 -8.38 -14.43 12.45
C GLY A 55 -7.76 -13.46 11.45
N GLY A 56 -8.36 -12.28 11.34
CA GLY A 56 -7.93 -11.23 10.40
C GLY A 56 -8.26 -11.58 8.95
N ILE A 57 -9.37 -12.30 8.73
CA ILE A 57 -9.74 -12.81 7.40
C ILE A 57 -11.00 -12.14 6.83
N MET A 58 -11.72 -11.35 7.63
CA MET A 58 -13.00 -10.80 7.18
C MET A 58 -12.85 -9.61 6.23
N ILE A 59 -11.70 -8.93 6.28
CA ILE A 59 -11.37 -7.80 5.41
C ILE A 59 -9.89 -7.85 5.03
N ASP A 60 -9.53 -7.17 3.94
CA ASP A 60 -8.13 -7.03 3.52
C ASP A 60 -7.47 -5.88 4.28
N TYR A 61 -6.83 -6.22 5.40
CA TYR A 61 -6.19 -5.25 6.29
C TYR A 61 -4.94 -4.65 5.64
N PRO A 62 -4.64 -3.37 5.89
CA PRO A 62 -3.36 -2.80 5.50
C PRO A 62 -2.22 -3.35 6.37
N TYR A 63 -1.12 -3.78 5.73
CA TYR A 63 0.03 -4.40 6.39
C TYR A 63 1.31 -3.58 6.20
N VAL A 64 2.23 -3.63 7.16
CA VAL A 64 3.50 -2.90 7.10
C VAL A 64 4.40 -3.42 5.98
N GLU A 65 4.33 -4.72 5.69
CA GLU A 65 5.08 -5.41 4.65
C GLU A 65 4.63 -4.92 3.27
N CYS A 66 3.31 -4.98 2.99
CA CYS A 66 2.72 -4.49 1.74
C CYS A 66 2.99 -3.00 1.55
N THR A 67 2.86 -2.21 2.61
CA THR A 67 3.12 -0.76 2.58
C THR A 67 4.59 -0.48 2.30
N SER A 68 5.50 -1.15 3.01
CA SER A 68 6.95 -1.00 2.85
C SER A 68 7.42 -1.37 1.45
N SER A 69 6.97 -2.52 0.92
CA SER A 69 7.27 -2.93 -0.45
C SER A 69 6.79 -1.91 -1.47
N SER A 70 5.57 -1.39 -1.30
CA SER A 70 4.97 -0.42 -2.22
C SER A 70 5.71 0.90 -2.23
N ILE A 71 6.03 1.48 -1.06
CA ILE A 71 6.75 2.76 -1.00
C ILE A 71 8.21 2.64 -1.44
N GLN A 72 8.85 1.48 -1.27
CA GLN A 72 10.19 1.22 -1.80
C GLN A 72 10.18 1.14 -3.33
N ALA A 73 9.20 0.44 -3.91
CA ALA A 73 9.01 0.39 -5.36
C ALA A 73 8.76 1.79 -5.94
N LEU A 74 7.90 2.58 -5.29
CA LEU A 74 7.61 3.96 -5.68
C LEU A 74 8.83 4.88 -5.51
N ALA A 75 9.64 4.70 -4.45
CA ALA A 75 10.86 5.48 -4.25
C ALA A 75 11.90 5.20 -5.35
N LEU A 76 12.03 3.94 -5.78
CA LEU A 76 12.88 3.56 -6.91
C LEU A 76 12.33 4.12 -8.23
N PHE A 77 11.03 3.94 -8.49
CA PHE A 77 10.36 4.49 -9.67
C PHE A 77 10.57 6.00 -9.77
N ARG A 78 10.35 6.73 -8.68
CA ARG A 78 10.57 8.17 -8.56
C ARG A 78 12.01 8.60 -8.89
N LYS A 79 13.00 7.78 -8.53
CA LYS A 79 14.41 8.03 -8.83
C LYS A 79 14.71 7.84 -10.33
N LEU A 80 14.10 6.84 -10.96
CA LEU A 80 14.32 6.50 -12.37
C LEU A 80 13.49 7.38 -13.32
N TYR A 81 12.28 7.78 -12.90
CA TYR A 81 11.30 8.52 -13.71
C TYR A 81 10.78 9.77 -12.97
N PRO A 82 11.65 10.76 -12.68
CA PRO A 82 11.33 11.87 -11.78
C PRO A 82 10.21 12.81 -12.28
N GLY A 83 9.85 12.76 -13.58
CA GLY A 83 8.81 13.61 -14.17
C GLY A 83 7.38 13.07 -14.05
N HIS A 84 7.19 11.77 -13.77
CA HIS A 84 5.86 11.16 -13.78
C HIS A 84 5.20 11.22 -12.40
N ARG A 85 4.07 11.94 -12.29
CA ARG A 85 3.22 12.07 -11.07
C ARG A 85 4.01 12.38 -9.78
N ARG A 86 5.11 13.14 -9.88
CA ARG A 86 6.10 13.32 -8.82
C ARG A 86 5.50 13.69 -7.45
N LYS A 87 4.64 14.70 -7.42
CA LYS A 87 4.01 15.20 -6.17
C LYS A 87 3.18 14.13 -5.47
N GLU A 88 2.45 13.35 -6.26
CA GLU A 88 1.58 12.31 -5.74
C GLU A 88 2.36 11.11 -5.23
N VAL A 89 3.40 10.70 -5.97
CA VAL A 89 4.32 9.66 -5.52
C VAL A 89 5.01 10.06 -4.20
N ASP A 90 5.47 11.31 -4.08
CA ASP A 90 6.05 11.81 -2.84
C ASP A 90 5.04 11.78 -1.67
N ASN A 91 3.79 12.18 -1.92
CA ASN A 91 2.73 12.16 -0.91
C ASN A 91 2.43 10.73 -0.43
N ILE A 92 2.35 9.75 -1.35
CA ILE A 92 2.08 8.34 -1.04
C ILE A 92 3.22 7.74 -0.25
N ILE A 93 4.47 8.01 -0.63
CA ILE A 93 5.64 7.57 0.15
C ILE A 93 5.58 8.11 1.58
N ASN A 94 5.27 9.40 1.75
CA ASN A 94 5.17 10.01 3.08
C ASN A 94 4.04 9.40 3.91
N LYS A 95 2.84 9.21 3.33
CA LYS A 95 1.71 8.57 4.01
C LYS A 95 2.03 7.14 4.42
N GLY A 96 2.65 6.35 3.54
CA GLY A 96 3.05 4.98 3.85
C GLY A 96 4.12 4.91 4.93
N ALA A 97 5.08 5.83 4.94
CA ALA A 97 6.05 5.94 6.04
C ALA A 97 5.36 6.26 7.38
N SER A 98 4.44 7.23 7.40
CA SER A 98 3.67 7.56 8.60
C SER A 98 2.79 6.39 9.08
N PHE A 99 2.20 5.62 8.17
CA PHE A 99 1.48 4.39 8.50
C PHE A 99 2.42 3.41 9.22
N ILE A 100 3.57 3.09 8.64
CA ILE A 100 4.55 2.17 9.23
C ILE A 100 5.01 2.64 10.62
N GLU A 101 5.35 3.92 10.76
CA GLU A 101 5.75 4.51 12.05
C GLU A 101 4.64 4.38 13.09
N SER A 102 3.39 4.69 12.72
CA SER A 102 2.25 4.60 13.63
C SER A 102 2.00 3.16 14.11
N THR A 103 2.13 2.18 13.21
CA THR A 103 1.94 0.76 13.54
C THR A 103 3.05 0.24 14.44
N VAL A 104 4.32 0.57 14.15
CA VAL A 104 5.49 0.07 14.90
C VAL A 104 5.60 0.72 16.29
N LEU A 105 5.22 1.99 16.42
CA LEU A 105 5.25 2.70 17.70
C LEU A 105 4.05 2.39 18.60
N GLY A 106 3.13 1.52 18.16
CA GLY A 106 1.93 1.17 18.91
C GLY A 106 0.98 2.35 19.11
N VAL A 107 1.10 3.40 18.28
CA VAL A 107 0.11 4.47 18.22
C VAL A 107 -1.10 3.86 17.53
N PHE A 108 -2.06 3.37 18.32
CA PHE A 108 -3.30 2.82 17.80
C PHE A 108 -3.96 3.84 16.88
N VAL A 109 -3.77 3.67 15.56
CA VAL A 109 -4.64 4.26 14.56
C VAL A 109 -5.90 3.41 14.56
N SER A 110 -6.64 3.42 15.68
CA SER A 110 -8.02 2.95 15.67
C SER A 110 -8.73 3.76 14.59
N PRO A 111 -9.52 3.16 13.70
CA PRO A 111 -10.48 3.90 12.90
C PRO A 111 -11.52 4.43 13.90
N THR A 112 -11.25 5.58 14.52
CA THR A 112 -12.27 6.29 15.27
C THR A 112 -13.34 6.68 14.27
N PRO A 113 -14.60 6.25 14.46
CA PRO A 113 -15.69 6.79 13.68
C PRO A 113 -15.72 8.28 13.94
N HIS A 114 -15.60 9.08 12.90
CA HIS A 114 -16.04 10.45 12.98
C HIS A 114 -17.54 10.44 13.33
N GLY A 115 -17.88 10.96 14.51
CA GLY A 115 -19.22 11.40 14.86
C GLY A 115 -20.06 10.44 15.70
N LEU A 116 -19.92 10.56 17.01
CA LEU A 116 -21.04 10.52 17.96
C LEU A 116 -20.76 11.60 19.02
N GLN A 117 -21.19 12.82 18.72
CA GLN A 117 -21.73 13.75 19.72
C GLN A 117 -23.25 13.61 19.68
#